data_AF-A0A367JWY9-F1
#
_entry.id   AF-A0A367JWY9-F1
#
_cell.length_a   1.000
_cell.length_b   1.000
_cell.length_c   1.000
_cell.angle_alpha   90.00
_cell.angle_beta   90.00
_cell.angle_gamma   90.00
#
_symmetry.space_group_name_H-M   'P 1'
#
loop_
_entity.id
_entity.type
_entity.pdbx_description
1 polymer ?
#
loop_
_entity_poly.entity_id
_entity_poly.type
_entity_poly.pdbx_seq_one_letter_code
_entity_poly.pdbx_strand_id
1 'polypeptide(L)'
;MGDTPDNDEMKIKLFNIYEATEKEGRKLVDVLDNLINKLPNEELIDHTIKEQELINNFVDLILSSLLHQPEKDKLFLWLDRTVTESYNTRPDAGCALIQERRLKDYSGFAEVKAEYKKKDSLSTHQDLLRLSLFGAHTIEEYGAKCILLIQVVDKLNPKSILYFS
;
A
#
# COMPACT_ATOMS: atom_id res chain seq x y z
N MET A 1 29.37 0.45 19.36
CA MET A 1 28.66 1.05 18.22
C MET A 1 29.08 0.23 17.02
N GLY A 2 28.19 -0.62 16.50
CA GLY A 2 28.50 -1.37 15.28
C GLY A 2 28.34 -0.42 14.10
N ASP A 3 29.26 -0.48 13.14
CA ASP A 3 29.15 0.29 11.90
C ASP A 3 27.84 -0.08 11.21
N THR A 4 26.93 0.89 11.10
CA THR A 4 25.76 0.78 10.25
C THR A 4 26.28 0.60 8.82
N PRO A 5 25.91 -0.47 8.09
CA PRO A 5 26.43 -0.69 6.75
C PRO A 5 26.10 0.51 5.87
N ASP A 6 27.06 0.93 5.06
CA ASP A 6 26.88 2.02 4.11
C ASP A 6 25.72 1.69 3.14
N ASN A 7 24.89 2.69 2.83
CA ASN A 7 23.72 2.52 1.97
C ASN A 7 24.12 2.00 0.59
N ASP A 8 25.29 2.38 0.09
CA ASP A 8 25.79 1.90 -1.20
C ASP A 8 26.17 0.41 -1.15
N GLU A 9 26.72 -0.08 -0.03
CA GLU A 9 26.99 -1.50 0.17
C GLU A 9 25.70 -2.32 0.21
N MET A 10 24.65 -1.81 0.88
CA MET A 10 23.34 -2.45 0.92
C MET A 10 22.71 -2.53 -0.48
N LYS A 11 22.80 -1.46 -1.26
CA LYS A 11 22.30 -1.41 -2.65
C LYS A 11 23.01 -2.42 -3.54
N ILE A 12 24.33 -2.56 -3.42
CA ILE A 12 25.09 -3.58 -4.17
C ILE A 12 24.59 -4.99 -3.83
N LYS A 13 24.34 -5.28 -2.55
CA LYS A 13 23.80 -6.59 -2.13
C LYS A 13 22.39 -6.82 -2.68
N LEU A 14 21.52 -5.80 -2.64
CA LEU A 14 20.17 -5.89 -3.20
C LEU A 14 20.20 -6.12 -4.72
N PHE A 15 21.11 -5.46 -5.44
CA PHE A 15 21.28 -5.69 -6.87
C PHE A 15 21.64 -7.14 -7.20
N ASN A 16 22.59 -7.72 -6.45
CA ASN A 16 22.94 -9.14 -6.64
C ASN A 16 21.75 -10.08 -6.37
N ILE A 17 20.92 -9.76 -5.38
CA ILE A 17 19.68 -10.51 -5.10
C ILE A 17 18.67 -10.33 -6.24
N TYR A 18 18.55 -9.12 -6.78
CA TYR A 18 17.67 -8.82 -7.91
C TYR A 18 17.98 -9.68 -9.13
N GLU A 19 19.27 -9.82 -9.47
CA GLU A 19 19.73 -10.66 -10.57
C GLU A 19 19.40 -12.15 -10.35
N ALA A 20 19.58 -12.63 -9.12
CA ALA A 20 19.36 -14.02 -8.75
C ALA A 20 17.88 -14.41 -8.57
N THR A 21 16.97 -13.43 -8.53
CA THR A 21 15.56 -13.65 -8.16
C THR A 21 14.63 -13.59 -9.39
N GLU A 22 13.56 -14.39 -9.33
CA GLU A 22 12.47 -14.39 -10.32
C GLU A 22 11.66 -13.09 -10.30
N LYS A 23 10.83 -12.86 -11.32
CA LYS A 23 10.10 -11.59 -11.54
C LYS A 23 9.28 -11.15 -10.33
N GLU A 24 8.62 -12.08 -9.66
CA GLU A 24 7.79 -11.81 -8.48
C GLU A 24 8.64 -11.37 -7.29
N GLY A 25 9.78 -12.03 -7.05
CA GLY A 25 10.66 -11.65 -5.94
C GLY A 25 11.44 -10.35 -6.19
N ARG A 26 11.64 -9.96 -7.46
CA ARG A 26 12.19 -8.63 -7.80
C ARG A 26 11.33 -7.49 -7.26
N LYS A 27 10.00 -7.65 -7.20
CA LYS A 27 9.13 -6.63 -6.59
C LYS A 27 9.43 -6.39 -5.12
N LEU A 28 9.78 -7.45 -4.38
CA LEU A 28 10.19 -7.30 -2.97
C LEU A 28 11.53 -6.57 -2.87
N VAL A 29 12.44 -6.80 -3.81
CA VAL A 29 13.70 -6.04 -3.89
C VAL A 29 13.41 -4.57 -4.20
N ASP A 30 12.50 -4.27 -5.13
CA ASP A 30 12.08 -2.89 -5.45
C ASP A 30 11.47 -2.19 -4.24
N VAL A 31 10.66 -2.90 -3.44
CA VAL A 31 10.15 -2.38 -2.16
C VAL A 31 11.30 -2.02 -1.23
N LEU A 32 12.27 -2.93 -1.04
CA LEU A 32 13.40 -2.68 -0.14
C LEU A 32 14.27 -1.50 -0.62
N ASP A 33 14.55 -1.40 -1.92
CA ASP A 33 15.29 -0.28 -2.48
C ASP A 33 14.55 1.05 -2.28
N ASN A 34 13.24 1.08 -2.53
CA ASN A 34 12.41 2.26 -2.26
C ASN A 34 12.48 2.68 -0.78
N LEU A 35 12.39 1.72 0.15
CA LEU A 35 12.45 1.99 1.58
C LEU A 35 13.82 2.56 1.98
N ILE A 36 14.93 1.99 1.48
CA ILE A 36 16.28 2.49 1.75
C ILE A 36 16.47 3.91 1.21
N ASN A 37 15.89 4.23 0.06
CA ASN A 37 16.06 5.54 -0.57
C ASN A 37 15.22 6.66 0.06
N LYS A 38 14.09 6.32 0.70
CA LYS A 38 13.10 7.31 1.17
C LYS A 38 12.93 7.39 2.69
N LEU A 39 13.18 6.31 3.42
CA LEU A 39 13.00 6.33 4.87
C LEU A 39 14.13 7.13 5.54
N PRO A 40 13.83 7.85 6.63
CA PRO A 40 14.88 8.48 7.42
C PRO A 40 15.78 7.41 8.04
N ASN A 41 17.10 7.66 8.07
CA ASN A 41 18.07 6.75 8.67
C ASN A 41 17.94 6.66 10.20
N GLU A 42 17.33 7.67 10.82
CA GLU A 42 17.12 7.79 12.26
C GLU A 42 15.68 8.20 12.57
N GLU A 43 15.18 7.81 13.73
CA GLU A 43 13.86 8.24 14.19
C GLU A 43 13.84 9.76 14.42
N LEU A 44 12.81 10.42 13.86
CA LEU A 44 12.59 11.84 14.06
C LEU A 44 11.89 12.08 15.40
N ILE A 45 12.60 12.71 16.35
CA ILE A 45 12.03 13.11 17.64
C ILE A 45 11.00 14.23 17.40
N ASP A 46 9.87 14.19 18.12
CA ASP A 46 8.79 15.18 18.08
C ASP A 46 8.07 15.33 16.72
N HIS A 47 8.19 14.34 15.84
CA HIS A 47 7.53 14.34 14.53
C HIS A 47 6.30 13.43 14.52
N THR A 48 5.13 14.01 14.26
CA THR A 48 3.88 13.24 14.09
C THR A 48 3.60 13.02 12.62
N ILE A 49 3.68 11.76 12.20
CA ILE A 49 3.35 11.36 10.83
C ILE A 49 1.86 11.62 10.56
N LYS A 50 1.59 12.46 9.55
CA LYS A 50 0.22 12.72 9.08
C LYS A 50 -0.12 11.83 7.89
N GLU A 51 -1.40 11.77 7.53
CA GLU A 51 -1.92 10.83 6.54
C GLU A 51 -1.23 10.94 5.17
N GLN A 52 -1.01 12.15 4.67
CA GLN A 52 -0.30 12.35 3.40
C GLN A 52 1.15 11.89 3.45
N GLU A 53 1.81 12.05 4.59
CA GLU A 53 3.17 11.58 4.77
C GLU A 53 3.21 10.05 4.89
N LEU A 54 2.31 9.47 5.68
CA LEU A 54 2.11 8.02 5.79
C LEU A 54 1.90 7.40 4.40
N ILE A 55 1.02 7.99 3.60
CA ILE A 55 0.74 7.55 2.23
C ILE A 55 1.99 7.64 1.37
N ASN A 56 2.58 8.84 1.20
CA ASN A 56 3.59 9.08 0.17
C ASN A 56 5.01 8.60 0.52
N ASN A 57 5.33 8.46 1.81
CA ASN A 57 6.67 8.13 2.27
C ASN A 57 6.79 6.76 2.92
N PHE A 58 5.68 6.04 3.12
CA PHE A 58 5.70 4.70 3.71
C PHE A 58 4.85 3.72 2.89
N VAL A 59 3.56 4.01 2.73
CA VAL A 59 2.61 3.04 2.16
C VAL A 59 2.78 2.90 0.65
N ASP A 60 2.90 4.02 -0.08
CA ASP A 60 3.06 4.03 -1.53
C ASP A 60 4.31 3.28 -1.98
N LEU A 61 5.41 3.43 -1.23
CA LEU A 61 6.69 2.75 -1.49
C LEU A 61 6.55 1.21 -1.53
N ILE A 62 5.59 0.68 -0.77
CA ILE A 62 5.30 -0.76 -0.69
C ILE A 62 4.22 -1.13 -1.72
N LEU A 63 3.06 -0.47 -1.65
CA LEU A 63 1.89 -0.87 -2.43
C LEU A 63 2.08 -0.63 -3.92
N SER A 64 2.68 0.48 -4.33
CA SER A 64 2.94 0.76 -5.74
C SER A 64 3.89 -0.27 -6.34
N SER A 65 5.00 -0.62 -5.67
CA SER A 65 5.92 -1.65 -6.17
C SER A 65 5.28 -3.04 -6.30
N LEU A 66 4.35 -3.39 -5.41
CA LEU A 66 3.69 -4.69 -5.44
C LEU A 66 2.54 -4.75 -6.46
N LEU A 67 1.75 -3.68 -6.55
CA LEU A 67 0.44 -3.69 -7.20
C LEU A 67 0.36 -2.90 -8.50
N HIS A 68 1.26 -1.93 -8.71
CA HIS A 68 1.33 -1.15 -9.95
C HIS A 68 2.06 -1.96 -11.02
N GLN A 69 1.33 -2.40 -12.05
CA GLN A 69 1.87 -3.20 -13.17
C GLN A 69 1.32 -2.71 -14.52
N PRO A 70 1.79 -1.56 -15.02
CA PRO A 70 1.34 -1.02 -16.31
C PRO A 70 1.51 -2.00 -17.46
N GLU A 71 2.55 -2.85 -17.40
CA GLU A 71 2.84 -3.89 -18.39
C GLU A 71 1.80 -5.02 -18.43
N LYS A 72 0.96 -5.13 -17.39
CA LYS A 72 -0.15 -6.08 -17.30
C LYS A 72 -1.51 -5.36 -17.25
N ASP A 73 -1.56 -4.11 -17.73
CA ASP A 73 -2.75 -3.27 -17.69
C ASP A 73 -3.36 -3.10 -16.29
N LYS A 74 -2.52 -3.08 -15.25
CA LYS A 74 -2.92 -2.90 -13.85
C LYS A 74 -2.29 -1.64 -13.28
N LEU A 75 -3.10 -0.69 -12.83
CA LEU A 75 -2.63 0.54 -12.22
C LEU A 75 -3.07 0.60 -10.76
N PHE A 76 -2.11 0.70 -9.84
CA PHE A 76 -2.39 1.17 -8.50
C PHE A 76 -2.53 2.70 -8.51
N LEU A 77 -3.62 3.21 -7.92
CA LEU A 77 -3.97 4.62 -7.91
C LEU A 77 -4.47 5.03 -6.51
N TRP A 78 -3.97 6.16 -6.01
CA TRP A 78 -4.61 6.87 -4.89
C TRP A 78 -5.86 7.59 -5.40
N LEU A 79 -6.97 7.43 -4.69
CA LEU A 79 -8.30 7.82 -5.15
C LEU A 79 -8.80 9.03 -4.37
N ASP A 80 -9.30 10.02 -5.10
CA ASP A 80 -9.99 11.20 -4.56
C ASP A 80 -11.49 11.24 -4.90
N ARG A 81 -11.97 10.23 -5.64
CA ARG A 81 -13.36 10.11 -6.13
C ARG A 81 -13.99 8.76 -5.77
N THR A 82 -15.31 8.73 -5.73
CA THR A 82 -16.07 7.47 -5.68
C THR A 82 -15.79 6.63 -6.92
N VAL A 83 -15.72 5.32 -6.74
CA VAL A 83 -15.34 4.37 -7.80
C VAL A 83 -16.54 3.57 -8.29
N THR A 84 -17.42 3.16 -7.37
CA THR A 84 -18.66 2.44 -7.65
C THR A 84 -19.82 3.43 -7.72
N GLU A 85 -20.77 3.21 -8.63
CA GLU A 85 -22.01 4.01 -8.69
C GLU A 85 -22.99 3.64 -7.56
N SER A 86 -22.89 2.40 -7.06
CA SER A 86 -23.83 1.80 -6.11
C SER A 86 -23.49 2.08 -4.64
N TYR A 87 -22.26 2.51 -4.34
CA TYR A 87 -21.79 2.69 -2.96
C TYR A 87 -21.14 4.06 -2.76
N ASN A 88 -21.74 4.89 -1.91
CA ASN A 88 -21.35 6.30 -1.69
C ASN A 88 -20.06 6.50 -0.89
N THR A 89 -19.34 5.43 -0.54
CA THR A 89 -18.07 5.55 0.20
C THR A 89 -16.90 5.27 -0.71
N ARG A 90 -15.79 5.97 -0.47
CA ARG A 90 -14.57 5.89 -1.27
C ARG A 90 -13.46 5.18 -0.48
N PRO A 91 -12.75 4.20 -1.06
CA PRO A 91 -11.47 3.72 -0.52
C PRO A 91 -10.34 4.71 -0.85
N ASP A 92 -9.28 4.75 -0.04
CA ASP A 92 -8.16 5.67 -0.27
C ASP A 92 -7.34 5.32 -1.51
N ALA A 93 -7.26 4.04 -1.89
CA ALA A 93 -6.59 3.60 -3.11
C ALA A 93 -7.31 2.43 -3.79
N GLY A 94 -6.99 2.20 -5.06
CA GLY A 94 -7.51 1.08 -5.85
C GLY A 94 -6.54 0.56 -6.91
N CYS A 95 -6.64 -0.73 -7.20
CA CYS A 95 -5.92 -1.43 -8.26
C CYS A 95 -6.82 -1.56 -9.49
N ALA A 96 -6.75 -0.60 -10.40
CA ALA A 96 -7.57 -0.57 -11.58
C ALA A 96 -7.03 -1.44 -12.72
N LEU A 97 -7.94 -2.06 -13.45
CA LEU A 97 -7.69 -2.75 -14.71
C LEU A 97 -7.94 -1.80 -15.87
N ILE A 98 -6.99 -1.72 -16.79
CA ILE A 98 -7.06 -0.89 -17.99
C ILE A 98 -7.43 -1.75 -19.19
N GLN A 99 -8.35 -1.24 -20.01
CA GLN A 99 -8.59 -1.79 -21.34
C GLN A 99 -8.81 -0.63 -22.30
N GLU A 100 -8.13 -0.65 -23.44
CA GLU A 100 -8.29 0.39 -24.48
C GLU A 100 -8.09 1.82 -23.95
N ARG A 101 -7.11 1.99 -23.04
CA ARG A 101 -6.77 3.26 -22.37
C ARG A 101 -7.88 3.80 -21.45
N ARG A 102 -8.83 2.96 -21.03
CA ARG A 102 -9.90 3.29 -20.09
C ARG A 102 -9.80 2.42 -18.85
N LEU A 103 -10.19 2.99 -17.71
CA LEU A 103 -10.43 2.23 -16.48
C LEU A 103 -11.66 1.36 -16.71
N LYS A 104 -11.49 0.05 -16.63
CA LYS A 104 -12.55 -0.92 -16.87
C LYS A 104 -13.17 -1.43 -15.56
N ASP A 105 -12.31 -1.80 -14.62
CA ASP A 105 -12.69 -2.54 -13.41
C ASP A 105 -11.59 -2.37 -12.33
N TYR A 106 -11.81 -2.90 -11.14
CA TYR A 106 -10.89 -2.87 -10.01
C TYR A 106 -10.68 -4.28 -9.44
N SER A 107 -9.42 -4.58 -9.15
CA SER A 107 -8.98 -5.86 -8.59
C SER A 107 -8.60 -5.79 -7.11
N GLY A 108 -8.64 -4.58 -6.53
CA GLY A 108 -8.31 -4.39 -5.12
C GLY A 108 -8.47 -2.94 -4.67
N PHE A 109 -8.57 -2.76 -3.36
CA PHE A 109 -8.71 -1.47 -2.70
C PHE A 109 -7.89 -1.39 -1.43
N ALA A 110 -7.49 -0.18 -1.05
CA ALA A 110 -6.80 0.07 0.21
C ALA A 110 -7.42 1.23 0.99
N GLU A 111 -7.32 1.14 2.31
CA GLU A 111 -7.70 2.20 3.26
C GLU A 111 -6.52 2.46 4.21
N VAL A 112 -6.18 3.72 4.45
CA VAL A 112 -5.05 4.13 5.27
C VAL A 112 -5.54 4.95 6.46
N LYS A 113 -5.09 4.59 7.67
CA LYS A 113 -5.43 5.30 8.91
C LYS A 113 -4.17 5.68 9.65
N ALA A 114 -3.86 6.98 9.61
CA ALA A 114 -2.79 7.58 10.40
C ALA A 114 -3.15 7.63 11.91
N GLU A 115 -2.12 7.59 12.75
CA GLU A 115 -2.26 7.49 14.21
C GLU A 115 -3.11 8.62 14.80
N TYR A 116 -2.86 9.87 14.41
CA TYR A 116 -3.56 11.04 14.97
C TYR A 116 -5.08 11.07 14.68
N LYS A 117 -5.56 10.28 13.71
CA LYS A 117 -6.99 10.12 13.41
C LYS A 117 -7.63 8.99 14.23
N LYS A 118 -6.87 8.19 14.97
CA LYS A 118 -7.40 7.19 15.90
C LYS A 118 -8.00 7.88 17.12
N LYS A 119 -9.30 8.16 17.06
CA LYS A 119 -10.07 8.56 18.24
C LYS A 119 -10.57 7.37 19.06
N ASP A 120 -10.65 6.17 18.45
CA ASP A 120 -11.02 4.90 19.10
C ASP A 120 -10.63 3.73 18.17
N SER A 121 -10.28 2.57 18.73
CA SER A 121 -10.07 1.32 17.96
C SER A 121 -11.33 0.88 17.20
N LEU A 122 -12.52 1.28 17.68
CA LEU A 122 -13.79 1.02 17.02
C LEU A 122 -13.84 1.62 15.59
N SER A 123 -13.27 2.81 15.38
CA SER A 123 -13.32 3.46 14.06
C SER A 123 -12.51 2.70 13.01
N THR A 124 -11.36 2.12 13.40
CA THR A 124 -10.54 1.29 12.51
C THR A 124 -11.29 0.03 12.06
N HIS A 125 -12.02 -0.63 12.98
CA HIS A 125 -12.82 -1.81 12.62
C HIS A 125 -14.02 -1.45 11.74
N GLN A 126 -14.65 -0.30 11.98
CA GLN A 126 -15.72 0.21 11.11
C GLN A 126 -15.23 0.49 9.70
N ASP A 127 -14.03 1.08 9.56
CA ASP A 127 -13.41 1.29 8.25
C ASP A 127 -13.09 -0.03 7.55
N LEU A 128 -12.63 -1.05 8.27
CA LEU A 128 -12.40 -2.38 7.70
C LEU A 128 -13.71 -3.02 7.21
N LEU A 129 -14.77 -2.98 8.02
CA LEU A 129 -16.09 -3.48 7.63
C LEU A 129 -16.63 -2.75 6.41
N ARG A 130 -16.47 -1.42 6.36
CA ARG A 130 -16.85 -0.61 5.20
C ARG A 130 -16.06 -1.03 3.95
N LEU A 131 -14.75 -1.23 4.07
CA LEU A 131 -13.91 -1.71 2.98
C LEU A 131 -14.33 -3.12 2.51
N SER A 132 -14.71 -4.01 3.44
CA SER A 132 -15.23 -5.35 3.12
C SER A 132 -16.56 -5.30 2.37
N LEU A 133 -17.51 -4.48 2.83
CA LEU A 133 -18.79 -4.28 2.13
C LEU A 133 -18.56 -3.71 0.74
N PHE A 134 -17.68 -2.71 0.63
CA PHE A 134 -17.28 -2.13 -0.65
C PHE A 134 -16.72 -3.18 -1.62
N GLY A 135 -15.82 -4.05 -1.13
CA GLY A 135 -15.27 -5.16 -1.94
C GLY A 135 -16.33 -6.17 -2.37
N ALA A 136 -17.26 -6.52 -1.49
CA ALA A 136 -18.37 -7.42 -1.82
C ALA A 136 -19.27 -6.85 -2.92
N HIS A 137 -19.63 -5.57 -2.83
CA HIS A 137 -20.39 -4.89 -3.88
C HIS A 137 -19.62 -4.80 -5.20
N THR A 138 -18.33 -4.52 -5.15
CA THR A 138 -17.51 -4.47 -6.37
C THR A 138 -17.45 -5.84 -7.05
N ILE A 139 -17.38 -6.94 -6.29
CA ILE A 139 -17.46 -8.31 -6.84
C ILE A 139 -18.77 -8.53 -7.61
N GLU A 140 -19.89 -8.09 -7.05
CA GLU A 140 -21.21 -8.20 -7.67
C GLU A 140 -21.36 -7.30 -8.90
N GLU A 141 -20.96 -6.03 -8.80
CA GLU A 141 -21.12 -5.00 -9.84
C GLU A 141 -20.29 -5.32 -11.10
N TYR A 142 -19.06 -5.78 -10.92
CA TYR A 142 -18.14 -6.04 -12.03
C TYR A 142 -17.97 -7.53 -12.37
N GLY A 143 -18.61 -8.44 -11.62
CA GLY A 143 -18.47 -9.88 -11.82
C GLY A 143 -17.06 -10.42 -11.54
N ALA A 144 -16.33 -9.77 -10.63
CA ALA A 144 -14.97 -10.17 -10.27
C ALA A 144 -14.97 -11.50 -9.51
N LYS A 145 -13.96 -12.35 -9.73
CA LYS A 145 -13.83 -13.62 -8.98
C LYS A 145 -13.40 -13.39 -7.53
N CYS A 146 -12.58 -12.37 -7.31
CA CYS A 146 -12.06 -11.97 -6.01
C CYS A 146 -11.55 -10.53 -6.08
N ILE A 147 -11.43 -9.90 -4.92
CA ILE A 147 -10.88 -8.55 -4.76
C ILE A 147 -9.95 -8.56 -3.55
N LEU A 148 -8.78 -7.94 -3.70
CA LEU A 148 -7.83 -7.74 -2.61
C LEU A 148 -8.20 -6.50 -1.80
N LEU A 149 -8.34 -6.63 -0.48
CA LEU A 149 -8.63 -5.50 0.40
C LEU A 149 -7.48 -5.32 1.39
N ILE A 150 -6.96 -4.10 1.48
CA ILE A 150 -5.80 -3.78 2.32
C ILE A 150 -6.19 -2.68 3.30
N GLN A 151 -5.99 -2.90 4.59
CA GLN A 151 -6.08 -1.83 5.58
C GLN A 151 -4.70 -1.57 6.17
N VAL A 152 -4.20 -0.35 5.99
CA VAL A 152 -2.94 0.10 6.61
C VAL A 152 -3.28 0.94 7.83
N VAL A 153 -2.74 0.51 8.97
CA VAL A 153 -3.01 1.14 10.26
C VAL A 153 -1.69 1.46 10.92
N ASP A 154 -1.44 2.76 11.10
CA ASP A 154 -0.28 3.24 11.85
C ASP A 154 -0.43 2.89 13.34
N LYS A 155 0.63 2.44 14.02
CA LYS A 155 0.57 1.89 15.39
C LYS A 155 1.20 2.82 16.43
N LEU A 156 0.50 2.94 17.57
CA LEU A 156 1.05 3.38 18.85
C LEU A 156 2.18 2.41 19.26
N ASN A 157 3.44 2.85 19.20
CA ASN A 157 4.68 2.18 19.61
C ASN A 157 5.37 1.14 18.67
N PRO A 158 6.71 1.19 18.54
CA PRO A 158 7.51 0.60 17.43
C PRO A 158 7.80 -0.91 17.56
N LYS A 159 7.05 -1.64 18.39
CA LYS A 159 7.21 -3.10 18.52
C LYS A 159 6.02 -3.83 17.93
N SER A 160 5.84 -3.82 16.61
CA SER A 160 5.19 -4.96 15.93
C SER A 160 5.11 -4.84 14.41
N ILE A 161 5.88 -5.72 13.76
CA ILE A 161 5.44 -6.77 12.81
C ILE A 161 4.14 -6.45 12.04
N LEU A 162 4.29 -6.36 10.71
CA LEU A 162 3.23 -6.32 9.70
C LEU A 162 2.40 -7.61 9.78
N TYR A 163 1.08 -7.47 9.92
CA TYR A 163 0.13 -8.59 9.77
C TYR A 163 -0.46 -8.53 8.37
N PHE A 164 -0.37 -9.64 7.65
CA PHE A 164 -1.21 -9.92 6.47
C PHE A 164 -2.28 -10.89 6.92
N SER A 165 -3.55 -10.50 6.81
CA SER A 165 -4.73 -11.36 7.00
C SER A 165 -5.12 -12.01 5.69
#